data_AF-A0A409Y6Y7-F1
#
_entry.id   AF-A0A409Y6Y7-F1
#
_cell.length_a   1.000
_cell.length_b   1.000
_cell.length_c   1.000
_cell.angle_alpha   90.00
_cell.angle_beta   90.00
_cell.angle_gamma   90.00
#
_symmetry.space_group_name_H-M   'P 1'
#
loop_
_entity.id
_entity.type
_entity.pdbx_description
1 polymer ?
#
loop_
_entity_poly.entity_id
_entity_poly.type
_entity_poly.pdbx_seq_one_letter_code
_entity_poly.pdbx_strand_id
1 'polypeptide(L)'
;MCSSKGYPDITHTRPEDWKYVSEGGATIVFSYVGPLNPRFDGTVLRLRKAIVPKAGNKGEITTPSEAPSIPTEEPDDPTIQYQEKCMSRVIPSDHLPRLETVHLERSWLERLVNQHDTIRPQGRRDKDQVDLSRTKGVLATDLVGGNWIAVEIKPKWGFLPNLHHLSEASKGVKTQTCRFCMHSAMRHEEGEQVASGYCPLDLFSGEKERIIKAIYALWDAWISSDATINNLKLFQRGSLVKPSNMQSLIAEDYTRDHLEALSIRDAFAEALVQPLLKTPVLQTLSQLQRDLDALDIEGLSKLWRETESSAPLYRTTFSSFFERREGDAPPNTPIGVTSLFLDAPEPNMSDWIEFLDLYLSSASRELDHHNPRPENLRYYLLAYLLSATFKDCSVIVRLDFLKPGSSTQGILQSHTATVIDLDPKSMDKLRNWEKLDQRIVNYYTSLPPSKRKECVDANKTT
;
A
#
# COMPACT_ATOMS: atom_id res chain seq x y z
N MET A 1 -9.58 34.75 4.93
CA MET A 1 -9.98 34.76 3.51
C MET A 1 -9.62 33.41 2.93
N CYS A 2 -10.55 32.45 2.93
CA CYS A 2 -10.35 31.17 2.22
C CYS A 2 -10.32 31.48 0.73
N SER A 3 -9.17 31.29 0.09
CA SER A 3 -9.12 31.19 -1.36
C SER A 3 -10.04 30.04 -1.76
N SER A 4 -11.11 30.32 -2.50
CA SER A 4 -11.85 29.31 -3.22
C SER A 4 -10.87 28.65 -4.19
N LYS A 5 -10.31 27.48 -3.83
CA LYS A 5 -9.55 26.66 -4.79
C LYS A 5 -10.54 26.37 -5.93
N GLY A 6 -10.35 27.02 -7.07
CA GLY A 6 -11.17 26.77 -8.25
C GLY A 6 -10.77 25.42 -8.83
N TYR A 7 -11.49 24.36 -8.46
CA TYR A 7 -11.24 23.01 -8.97
C TYR A 7 -11.27 23.00 -10.50
N PRO A 8 -10.44 22.18 -11.17
CA PRO A 8 -10.58 21.90 -12.59
C PRO A 8 -12.00 21.43 -12.91
N ASP A 9 -12.48 21.82 -14.09
CA ASP A 9 -13.75 21.35 -14.64
C ASP A 9 -13.46 20.41 -15.80
N ILE A 10 -14.02 19.20 -15.76
CA ILE A 10 -13.79 18.17 -16.77
C ILE A 10 -14.26 18.61 -18.17
N THR A 11 -15.20 19.55 -18.25
CA THR A 11 -15.75 20.08 -19.51
C THR A 11 -14.72 20.88 -20.33
N HIS A 12 -13.59 21.26 -19.73
CA HIS A 12 -12.43 21.77 -20.45
C HIS A 12 -11.66 20.71 -21.26
N THR A 13 -12.10 19.46 -21.20
CA THR A 13 -11.62 18.33 -22.00
C THR A 13 -12.79 17.66 -22.69
N ARG A 14 -12.51 16.84 -23.71
CA ARG A 14 -13.52 16.00 -24.35
C ARG A 14 -13.32 14.53 -23.96
N PRO A 15 -14.37 13.69 -23.99
CA PRO A 15 -14.25 12.27 -23.69
C PRO A 15 -13.20 11.52 -24.53
N GLU A 16 -12.91 11.98 -25.75
CA GLU A 16 -11.88 11.41 -26.62
C GLU A 16 -10.45 11.75 -26.19
N ASP A 17 -10.29 12.79 -25.38
CA ASP A 17 -9.01 13.20 -24.81
C ASP A 17 -8.60 12.28 -23.64
N TRP A 18 -9.43 11.29 -23.27
CA TRP A 18 -9.18 10.34 -22.19
C TRP A 18 -9.12 8.91 -22.73
N LYS A 19 -8.15 8.12 -22.28
CA LYS A 19 -7.95 6.73 -22.67
C LYS A 19 -8.12 5.81 -21.46
N TYR A 20 -8.93 4.76 -21.57
CA TYR A 20 -9.02 3.73 -20.53
C TYR A 20 -7.65 3.12 -20.20
N VAL A 21 -7.32 3.02 -18.91
CA VAL A 21 -6.05 2.41 -18.43
C VAL A 21 -6.33 1.12 -17.67
N SER A 22 -7.14 1.21 -16.61
CA SER A 22 -7.41 0.07 -15.73
C SER A 22 -8.65 0.32 -14.86
N GLU A 23 -9.12 -0.72 -14.18
CA GLU A 23 -10.19 -0.59 -13.20
C GLU A 23 -10.02 -1.55 -12.01
N GLY A 24 -10.35 -1.05 -10.83
CA GLY A 24 -10.37 -1.79 -9.58
C GLY A 24 -11.79 -2.20 -9.16
N GLY A 25 -11.95 -2.55 -7.88
CA GLY A 25 -13.27 -2.85 -7.31
C GLY A 25 -14.19 -1.64 -7.20
N ALA A 26 -13.63 -0.44 -6.96
CA ALA A 26 -14.41 0.75 -6.65
C ALA A 26 -14.23 1.92 -7.65
N THR A 27 -13.23 1.84 -8.54
CA THR A 27 -12.80 2.97 -9.38
C THR A 27 -12.39 2.51 -10.79
N ILE A 28 -12.67 3.34 -11.80
CA ILE A 28 -12.17 3.23 -13.18
C ILE A 28 -11.18 4.37 -13.43
N VAL A 29 -10.08 4.09 -14.14
CA VAL A 29 -8.98 5.03 -14.37
C VAL A 29 -8.79 5.28 -15.86
N PHE A 30 -8.73 6.55 -16.24
CA PHE A 30 -8.49 7.03 -17.61
C PHE A 30 -7.27 7.95 -17.63
N SER A 31 -6.38 7.82 -18.61
CA SER A 31 -5.21 8.70 -18.80
C SER A 31 -5.54 9.81 -19.79
N TYR A 32 -5.07 11.03 -19.51
CA TYR A 32 -5.22 12.15 -20.42
C TYR A 32 -4.26 12.01 -21.60
N VAL A 33 -4.82 11.98 -22.81
CA VAL A 33 -4.13 11.86 -24.11
C VAL A 33 -4.55 12.97 -25.09
N GLY A 34 -5.19 14.03 -24.56
CA GLY A 34 -5.68 15.16 -25.33
C GLY A 34 -4.59 16.15 -25.78
N PRO A 35 -5.01 17.28 -26.38
CA PRO A 35 -4.13 18.41 -26.67
C PRO A 35 -3.44 18.94 -25.40
N LEU A 36 -2.32 19.65 -25.56
CA LEU A 36 -1.59 20.25 -24.43
C LEU A 36 -2.53 21.08 -23.55
N ASN A 37 -2.65 20.68 -22.29
CA ASN A 37 -3.47 21.34 -21.30
C ASN A 37 -2.79 21.25 -19.92
N PRO A 38 -2.18 22.34 -19.42
CA PRO A 38 -1.39 22.31 -18.18
C PRO A 38 -2.10 21.76 -16.94
N ARG A 39 -3.45 21.77 -16.92
CA ARG A 39 -4.24 21.20 -15.81
C ARG A 39 -4.38 19.67 -15.88
N PHE A 40 -4.42 19.10 -17.08
CA PHE A 40 -4.69 17.68 -17.32
C PHE A 40 -3.46 16.91 -17.84
N ASP A 41 -2.44 17.61 -18.34
CA ASP A 41 -1.18 17.01 -18.78
C ASP A 41 -0.54 16.18 -17.68
N GLY A 42 -0.18 14.93 -18.02
CA GLY A 42 0.40 13.98 -17.08
C GLY A 42 -0.53 13.56 -15.95
N THR A 43 -1.86 13.58 -16.18
CA THR A 43 -2.85 13.11 -15.20
C THR A 43 -3.65 11.91 -15.66
N VAL A 44 -4.19 11.20 -14.68
CA VAL A 44 -5.28 10.25 -14.84
C VAL A 44 -6.53 10.74 -14.12
N LEU A 45 -7.69 10.51 -14.73
CA LEU A 45 -9.01 10.69 -14.14
C LEU A 45 -9.44 9.38 -13.48
N ARG A 46 -9.76 9.45 -12.18
CA ARG A 46 -10.29 8.34 -11.38
C ARG A 46 -11.76 8.59 -11.08
N LEU A 47 -12.62 7.69 -11.56
CA LEU A 47 -14.07 7.77 -11.42
C LEU A 47 -14.61 6.63 -10.57
N ARG A 48 -15.50 6.94 -9.61
CA ARG A 48 -16.15 5.94 -8.76
C ARG A 48 -17.14 5.09 -9.55
N LYS A 49 -17.29 3.85 -9.11
CA LYS A 49 -18.19 2.87 -9.71
C LYS A 49 -19.53 2.79 -8.96
N ALA A 50 -20.60 2.52 -9.70
CA ALA A 50 -21.90 2.12 -9.19
C ALA A 50 -22.21 0.68 -9.63
N ILE A 51 -22.87 -0.10 -8.76
CA ILE A 51 -23.28 -1.46 -9.08
C ILE A 51 -24.40 -1.42 -10.13
N VAL A 52 -24.31 -2.25 -11.16
CA VAL A 52 -25.41 -2.42 -12.13
C VAL A 52 -26.48 -3.28 -11.48
N PRO A 53 -27.74 -2.81 -11.32
CA PRO A 53 -28.81 -3.64 -10.80
C PRO A 53 -29.03 -4.84 -11.73
N LYS A 54 -28.91 -6.07 -11.21
CA LYS A 54 -29.27 -7.26 -11.99
C LYS A 54 -30.78 -7.22 -12.27
N ALA A 55 -31.16 -7.25 -13.55
CA ALA A 55 -32.55 -7.43 -13.96
C ALA A 55 -33.06 -8.78 -13.44
N GLY A 56 -33.74 -8.79 -12.29
CA GLY A 56 -34.22 -10.02 -11.67
C GLY A 56 -34.75 -9.88 -10.22
N ASN A 57 -34.24 -8.93 -9.43
CA ASN A 57 -34.79 -8.69 -8.09
C ASN A 57 -35.73 -7.48 -8.10
N LYS A 58 -37.01 -7.73 -8.36
CA LYS A 58 -38.10 -6.86 -7.89
C LYS A 58 -38.22 -7.04 -6.37
N GLY A 59 -37.26 -6.50 -5.63
CA GLY A 59 -37.40 -6.27 -4.19
C GLY A 59 -38.32 -5.08 -3.97
N GLU A 60 -39.24 -5.19 -3.02
CA GLU A 60 -40.27 -4.21 -2.68
C GLU A 60 -39.73 -2.78 -2.60
N ILE A 61 -40.45 -1.85 -3.23
CA ILE A 61 -40.26 -0.42 -3.07
C ILE A 61 -40.75 -0.07 -1.67
N THR A 62 -39.87 -0.15 -0.66
CA THR A 62 -40.08 0.59 0.58
C THR A 62 -39.86 2.07 0.28
N THR A 63 -40.94 2.84 0.34
CA THR A 63 -40.93 4.30 0.33
C THR A 63 -39.92 4.82 1.36
N PRO A 64 -38.96 5.70 1.00
CA PRO A 64 -38.09 6.32 1.99
C PRO A 64 -38.91 7.30 2.83
N SER A 65 -39.17 6.96 4.09
CA SER A 65 -39.55 7.94 5.10
C SER A 65 -38.31 8.78 5.41
N GLU A 66 -38.51 10.10 5.38
CA GLU A 66 -37.58 11.14 5.87
C GLU A 66 -36.26 11.23 5.08
N ALA A 67 -36.24 12.18 4.15
CA ALA A 67 -35.03 12.60 3.45
C ALA A 67 -33.98 13.06 4.47
N PRO A 68 -32.80 12.40 4.54
CA PRO A 68 -31.66 12.98 5.23
C PRO A 68 -31.36 14.33 4.55
N SER A 69 -31.07 15.36 5.35
CA SER A 69 -30.61 16.65 4.85
C SER A 69 -29.44 16.43 3.87
N ILE A 70 -29.73 16.56 2.56
CA ILE A 70 -28.73 16.37 1.51
C ILE A 70 -27.70 17.48 1.71
N PRO A 71 -26.41 17.17 1.92
CA PRO A 71 -25.37 18.18 1.93
C PRO A 71 -25.48 18.98 0.63
N THR A 72 -25.52 20.31 0.73
CA THR A 72 -25.63 21.22 -0.43
C THR A 72 -24.47 21.06 -1.43
N GLU A 73 -23.39 20.38 -1.03
CA GLU A 73 -22.22 20.10 -1.85
C GLU A 73 -21.68 18.68 -1.56
N GLU A 74 -21.35 17.92 -2.60
CA GLU A 74 -20.67 16.62 -2.47
C GLU A 74 -19.30 16.82 -1.79
N PRO A 75 -18.95 16.06 -0.73
CA PRO A 75 -17.62 16.15 -0.13
C PRO A 75 -16.55 15.61 -1.08
N ASP A 76 -15.33 16.16 -0.97
CA ASP A 76 -14.17 15.66 -1.72
C ASP A 76 -13.86 14.20 -1.35
N ASP A 77 -13.21 13.47 -2.27
CA ASP A 77 -12.87 12.07 -2.04
C ASP A 77 -12.00 11.93 -0.76
N PRO A 78 -12.35 11.03 0.17
CA PRO A 78 -11.62 10.86 1.43
C PRO A 78 -10.12 10.61 1.23
N THR A 79 -9.72 10.01 0.11
CA THR A 79 -8.32 9.76 -0.25
C THR A 79 -7.52 11.05 -0.39
N ILE A 80 -8.12 12.10 -0.97
CA ILE A 80 -7.48 13.41 -1.15
C ILE A 80 -7.22 14.01 0.22
N GLN A 81 -8.26 14.08 1.07
CA GLN A 81 -8.15 14.66 2.40
C GLN A 81 -7.14 13.91 3.27
N TYR A 82 -7.13 12.58 3.21
CA TYR A 82 -6.19 11.76 3.97
C TYR A 82 -4.74 12.00 3.49
N GLN A 83 -4.50 12.06 2.18
CA GLN A 83 -3.16 12.35 1.68
C GLN A 83 -2.70 13.76 2.08
N GLU A 84 -3.55 14.78 1.89
CA GLU A 84 -3.22 16.18 2.19
C GLU A 84 -2.98 16.41 3.69
N LYS A 85 -3.82 15.85 4.56
CA LYS A 85 -3.77 16.09 6.01
C LYS A 85 -2.88 15.12 6.78
N CYS A 86 -2.62 13.92 6.24
CA CYS A 86 -1.89 12.87 6.93
C CYS A 86 -0.59 12.48 6.21
N MET A 87 -0.68 11.94 4.99
CA MET A 87 0.51 11.35 4.33
C MET A 87 1.57 12.38 3.97
N SER A 88 1.17 13.59 3.58
CA SER A 88 2.09 14.70 3.28
C SER A 88 2.95 15.15 4.46
N ARG A 89 2.56 14.79 5.69
CA ARG A 89 3.28 15.13 6.93
C ARG A 89 4.44 14.18 7.23
N VAL A 90 4.41 12.97 6.65
CA VAL A 90 5.36 11.89 6.95
C VAL A 90 6.15 11.42 5.72
N ILE A 91 5.62 11.64 4.51
CA ILE A 91 6.32 11.40 3.25
C ILE A 91 6.51 12.75 2.54
N PRO A 92 7.74 13.07 2.08
CA PRO A 92 7.98 14.28 1.29
C PRO A 92 7.04 14.36 0.08
N SER A 93 6.49 15.56 -0.19
CA SER A 93 5.50 15.78 -1.25
C SER A 93 5.98 15.35 -2.64
N ASP A 94 7.28 15.48 -2.91
CA ASP A 94 7.91 15.10 -4.19
C ASP A 94 7.81 13.58 -4.46
N HIS A 95 7.57 12.79 -3.42
CA HIS A 95 7.39 11.34 -3.47
C HIS A 95 5.93 10.91 -3.30
N LEU A 96 4.97 11.83 -3.35
CA LEU A 96 3.54 11.54 -3.35
C LEU A 96 2.93 11.92 -4.71
N PRO A 97 1.91 11.19 -5.19
CA PRO A 97 1.20 11.61 -6.38
C PRO A 97 0.42 12.89 -6.09
N ARG A 98 0.33 13.80 -7.07
CA ARG A 98 -0.66 14.87 -7.01
C ARG A 98 -2.04 14.22 -7.01
N LEU A 99 -2.90 14.62 -6.07
CA LEU A 99 -4.32 14.27 -6.04
C LEU A 99 -5.12 15.57 -5.96
N GLU A 100 -6.09 15.75 -6.85
CA GLU A 100 -6.91 16.95 -6.92
C GLU A 100 -8.35 16.60 -7.28
N THR A 101 -9.30 17.32 -6.70
CA THR A 101 -10.72 17.22 -7.03
C THR A 101 -10.97 17.85 -8.40
N VAL A 102 -11.75 17.18 -9.25
CA VAL A 102 -12.24 17.73 -10.53
C VAL A 102 -13.76 17.69 -10.55
N HIS A 103 -14.37 18.77 -11.03
CA HIS A 103 -15.82 18.81 -11.24
C HIS A 103 -16.20 17.96 -12.45
N LEU A 104 -17.26 17.18 -12.27
CA LEU A 104 -17.81 16.29 -13.28
C LEU A 104 -19.19 16.79 -13.73
N GLU A 105 -19.44 16.70 -15.03
CA GLU A 105 -20.76 16.92 -15.60
C GLU A 105 -21.36 15.56 -16.02
N ARG A 106 -22.62 15.30 -15.64
CA ARG A 106 -23.32 14.06 -16.01
C ARG A 106 -23.29 13.81 -17.52
N SER A 107 -23.60 14.82 -18.34
CA SER A 107 -23.65 14.66 -19.80
C SER A 107 -22.28 14.28 -20.37
N TRP A 108 -21.20 14.77 -19.75
CA TRP A 108 -19.83 14.44 -20.12
C TRP A 108 -19.50 12.98 -19.76
N LEU A 109 -19.87 12.53 -18.56
CA LEU A 109 -19.68 11.14 -18.12
C LEU A 109 -20.45 10.14 -18.99
N GLU A 110 -21.68 10.47 -19.39
CA GLU A 110 -22.47 9.63 -20.29
C GLU A 110 -21.77 9.44 -21.65
N ARG A 111 -21.21 10.52 -22.22
CA ARG A 111 -20.42 10.43 -23.46
C ARG A 111 -19.14 9.61 -23.27
N LEU A 112 -18.43 9.78 -22.15
CA LEU A 112 -17.26 8.96 -21.82
C LEU A 112 -17.59 7.46 -21.73
N VAL A 113 -18.66 7.11 -21.03
CA VAL A 113 -19.10 5.71 -20.91
C VAL A 113 -19.44 5.15 -22.29
N ASN A 114 -20.23 5.87 -23.10
CA ASN A 114 -20.58 5.41 -24.45
C ASN A 114 -19.35 5.13 -25.33
N GLN A 115 -18.29 5.92 -25.15
CA GLN A 115 -17.06 5.76 -25.91
C GLN A 115 -16.19 4.59 -25.42
N HIS A 116 -16.04 4.44 -24.10
CA HIS A 116 -15.00 3.57 -23.53
C HIS A 116 -15.55 2.27 -22.93
N ASP A 117 -16.86 2.14 -22.70
CA ASP A 117 -17.40 0.97 -22.00
C ASP A 117 -17.07 -0.32 -22.76
N THR A 118 -17.08 -0.30 -24.09
CA THR A 118 -16.73 -1.48 -24.92
C THR A 118 -15.32 -2.01 -24.73
N ILE A 119 -14.39 -1.20 -24.23
CA ILE A 119 -12.99 -1.54 -23.97
C ILE A 119 -12.84 -2.28 -22.63
N ARG A 120 -13.79 -2.10 -21.70
CA ARG A 120 -13.74 -2.68 -20.37
C ARG A 120 -13.89 -4.22 -20.44
N PRO A 121 -13.19 -4.98 -19.57
CA PRO A 121 -13.36 -6.43 -19.51
C PRO A 121 -14.82 -6.83 -19.29
N GLN A 122 -15.30 -7.83 -20.03
CA GLN A 122 -16.72 -8.26 -19.99
C GLN A 122 -17.24 -8.46 -18.56
N GLY A 123 -16.52 -9.25 -17.75
CA GLY A 123 -16.93 -9.54 -16.37
C GLY A 123 -16.97 -8.31 -15.44
N ARG A 124 -16.35 -7.19 -15.82
CA ARG A 124 -16.48 -5.92 -15.10
C ARG A 124 -17.71 -5.14 -15.53
N ARG A 125 -17.98 -5.08 -16.84
CA ARG A 125 -19.19 -4.45 -17.39
C ARG A 125 -20.47 -5.03 -16.81
N ASP A 126 -20.49 -6.35 -16.64
CA ASP A 126 -21.66 -7.06 -16.09
C ASP A 126 -21.92 -6.76 -14.60
N LYS A 127 -20.93 -6.20 -13.89
CA LYS A 127 -20.96 -5.98 -12.45
C LYS A 127 -21.18 -4.52 -12.07
N ASP A 128 -20.51 -3.60 -12.76
CA ASP A 128 -20.41 -2.20 -12.36
C ASP A 128 -20.23 -1.26 -13.57
N GLN A 129 -20.58 0.01 -13.36
CA GLN A 129 -20.43 1.09 -14.34
C GLN A 129 -19.90 2.35 -13.64
N VAL A 130 -19.53 3.38 -14.41
CA VAL A 130 -19.24 4.71 -13.84
C VAL A 130 -20.48 5.23 -13.10
N ASP A 131 -20.30 5.76 -11.89
CA ASP A 131 -21.38 6.38 -11.13
C ASP A 131 -21.73 7.76 -11.71
N LEU A 132 -22.76 7.80 -12.57
CA LEU A 132 -23.25 9.02 -13.23
C LEU A 132 -23.98 10.01 -12.28
N SER A 133 -24.09 9.69 -10.99
CA SER A 133 -24.63 10.60 -9.98
C SER A 133 -23.57 11.50 -9.35
N ARG A 134 -22.28 11.19 -9.56
CA ARG A 134 -21.15 11.93 -8.99
C ARG A 134 -20.93 13.25 -9.72
N THR A 135 -20.68 14.28 -8.93
CA THR A 135 -20.34 15.64 -9.37
C THR A 135 -18.86 15.97 -9.16
N LYS A 136 -18.14 15.11 -8.44
CA LYS A 136 -16.70 15.21 -8.21
C LYS A 136 -15.98 13.90 -8.58
N GLY A 137 -14.82 14.05 -9.20
CA GLY A 137 -13.86 12.98 -9.50
C GLY A 137 -12.48 13.31 -8.94
N VAL A 138 -11.51 12.43 -9.16
CA VAL A 138 -10.13 12.65 -8.72
C VAL A 138 -9.19 12.68 -9.92
N LEU A 139 -8.48 13.78 -10.11
CA LEU A 139 -7.29 13.83 -10.95
C LEU A 139 -6.09 13.38 -10.13
N ALA A 140 -5.33 12.42 -10.67
CA ALA A 140 -4.10 11.94 -10.06
C ALA A 140 -2.93 12.05 -11.04
N THR A 141 -1.69 12.14 -10.56
CA THR A 141 -0.52 12.01 -11.45
C THR A 141 -0.55 10.70 -12.23
N ASP A 142 -0.34 10.76 -13.55
CA ASP A 142 -0.17 9.57 -14.38
C ASP A 142 1.24 8.99 -14.20
N LEU A 143 1.35 7.98 -13.35
CA LEU A 143 2.63 7.36 -13.02
C LEU A 143 3.13 6.41 -14.13
N VAL A 144 2.25 5.92 -15.02
CA VAL A 144 2.55 4.83 -15.95
C VAL A 144 2.45 5.20 -17.43
N GLY A 145 1.70 6.24 -17.81
CA GLY A 145 1.29 6.56 -19.18
C GLY A 145 2.33 7.22 -20.10
N GLY A 146 3.35 7.89 -19.55
CA GLY A 146 4.29 8.70 -20.34
C GLY A 146 5.37 7.91 -21.10
N ASN A 147 6.31 8.63 -21.70
CA ASN A 147 7.39 8.05 -22.52
C ASN A 147 8.59 7.58 -21.67
N TRP A 148 8.32 6.67 -20.75
CA TRP A 148 9.29 6.07 -19.83
C TRP A 148 8.89 4.64 -19.49
N ILE A 149 9.75 3.94 -18.77
CA ILE A 149 9.43 2.69 -18.07
C ILE A 149 8.97 3.05 -16.66
N ALA A 150 7.81 2.59 -16.23
CA ALA A 150 7.39 2.69 -14.84
C ALA A 150 7.52 1.32 -14.16
N VAL A 151 8.26 1.28 -13.05
CA VAL A 151 8.54 0.09 -12.26
C VAL A 151 7.79 0.19 -10.95
N GLU A 152 6.74 -0.62 -10.78
CA GLU A 152 6.02 -0.73 -9.51
C GLU A 152 6.64 -1.86 -8.67
N ILE A 153 7.12 -1.53 -7.47
CA ILE A 153 7.69 -2.47 -6.51
C ILE A 153 6.81 -2.47 -5.25
N LYS A 154 6.46 -3.65 -4.74
CA LYS A 154 5.94 -3.81 -3.37
C LYS A 154 7.09 -4.22 -2.45
N PRO A 155 7.73 -3.27 -1.74
CA PRO A 155 8.99 -3.52 -1.06
C PRO A 155 8.83 -4.42 0.16
N LYS A 156 7.62 -4.46 0.76
CA LYS A 156 7.30 -5.19 2.00
C LYS A 156 8.06 -4.59 3.20
N TRP A 157 8.38 -5.41 4.20
CA TRP A 157 8.86 -4.97 5.52
C TRP A 157 10.38 -4.82 5.51
N GLY A 158 10.87 -3.61 5.73
CA GLY A 158 12.29 -3.25 5.69
C GLY A 158 13.05 -3.41 7.01
N PHE A 159 12.49 -4.11 7.99
CA PHE A 159 13.11 -4.27 9.31
C PHE A 159 12.80 -5.64 9.95
N LEU A 160 13.60 -5.99 10.96
CA LEU A 160 13.29 -7.06 11.92
C LEU A 160 12.66 -6.45 13.19
N PRO A 161 11.65 -7.12 13.80
CA PRO A 161 10.90 -6.61 14.94
C PRO A 161 11.76 -6.42 16.20
N ASN A 162 11.27 -5.59 17.12
CA ASN A 162 11.87 -5.37 18.44
C ASN A 162 11.80 -6.66 19.28
N LEU A 163 12.95 -7.09 19.80
CA LEU A 163 13.10 -8.32 20.59
C LEU A 163 12.38 -8.31 21.94
N HIS A 164 12.09 -7.13 22.50
CA HIS A 164 11.49 -6.99 23.84
C HIS A 164 10.05 -7.50 23.93
N HIS A 165 9.34 -7.49 22.82
CA HIS A 165 7.90 -7.79 22.77
C HIS A 165 7.57 -9.17 22.20
N LEU A 166 8.58 -9.92 21.79
CA LEU A 166 8.42 -11.24 21.22
C LEU A 166 8.34 -12.30 22.31
N SER A 167 7.45 -13.28 22.12
CA SER A 167 7.43 -14.47 22.96
C SER A 167 8.69 -15.33 22.75
N GLU A 168 9.08 -16.10 23.76
CA GLU A 168 10.24 -17.02 23.64
C GLU A 168 10.07 -18.04 22.50
N ALA A 169 8.82 -18.41 22.16
CA ALA A 169 8.51 -19.29 21.05
C ALA A 169 8.77 -18.68 19.67
N SER A 170 8.60 -17.36 19.51
CA SER A 170 8.73 -16.66 18.22
C SER A 170 10.08 -15.95 18.05
N LYS A 171 10.69 -15.54 19.17
CA LYS A 171 11.92 -14.74 19.23
C LYS A 171 13.06 -15.32 18.40
N GLY A 172 13.28 -16.62 18.45
CA GLY A 172 14.37 -17.30 17.72
C GLY A 172 14.27 -17.17 16.19
N VAL A 173 13.05 -17.07 15.64
CA VAL A 173 12.85 -16.95 14.18
C VAL A 173 12.61 -15.50 13.75
N LYS A 174 11.79 -14.74 14.48
CA LYS A 174 11.41 -13.37 14.11
C LYS A 174 12.58 -12.39 14.16
N THR A 175 13.59 -12.66 15.00
CA THR A 175 14.80 -11.81 15.11
C THR A 175 15.91 -12.14 14.11
N GLN A 176 15.76 -13.23 13.34
CA GLN A 176 16.75 -13.71 12.36
C GLN A 176 16.21 -13.70 10.93
N THR A 177 14.92 -13.90 10.73
CA THR A 177 14.30 -13.98 9.40
C THR A 177 13.22 -12.92 9.25
N CYS A 178 13.25 -12.16 8.15
CA CYS A 178 12.24 -11.13 7.92
C CYS A 178 10.85 -11.73 7.64
N ARG A 179 9.81 -10.95 7.92
CA ARG A 179 8.41 -11.34 7.78
C ARG A 179 8.07 -11.87 6.38
N PHE A 180 8.63 -11.26 5.32
CA PHE A 180 8.42 -11.71 3.95
C PHE A 180 9.05 -13.09 3.69
N CYS A 181 10.30 -13.32 4.11
CA CYS A 181 10.97 -14.59 3.86
C CYS A 181 10.27 -15.76 4.58
N MET A 182 9.82 -15.55 5.83
CA MET A 182 9.04 -16.57 6.54
C MET A 182 7.70 -16.85 5.85
N HIS A 183 6.99 -15.79 5.44
CA HIS A 183 5.70 -15.93 4.77
C HIS A 183 5.81 -16.58 3.39
N SER A 184 6.84 -16.23 2.63
CA SER A 184 7.11 -16.81 1.31
C SER A 184 7.42 -18.31 1.41
N ALA A 185 8.13 -18.75 2.45
CA ALA A 185 8.35 -20.18 2.69
C ALA A 185 7.01 -20.92 2.93
N MET A 186 6.12 -20.35 3.75
CA MET A 186 4.79 -20.93 4.01
C MET A 186 3.93 -20.97 2.75
N ARG A 187 3.84 -19.86 2.00
CA ARG A 187 3.04 -19.77 0.77
C ARG A 187 3.56 -20.68 -0.34
N HIS A 188 4.88 -20.87 -0.42
CA HIS A 188 5.49 -21.80 -1.36
C HIS A 188 5.08 -23.25 -1.05
N GLU A 189 5.03 -23.65 0.22
CA GLU A 189 4.51 -24.96 0.63
C GLU A 189 3.02 -25.12 0.30
N GLU A 190 2.24 -24.02 0.39
CA GLU A 190 0.83 -23.96 -0.02
C GLU A 190 0.64 -23.95 -1.56
N GLY A 191 1.74 -24.03 -2.34
CA GLY A 191 1.71 -24.11 -3.80
C GLY A 191 1.57 -22.76 -4.52
N GLU A 192 1.72 -21.64 -3.81
CA GLU A 192 1.63 -20.31 -4.39
C GLU A 192 2.95 -19.87 -5.04
N GLN A 193 2.86 -19.19 -6.19
CA GLN A 193 4.03 -18.55 -6.80
C GLN A 193 4.45 -17.32 -5.97
N VAL A 194 5.68 -17.37 -5.45
CA VAL A 194 6.29 -16.31 -4.65
C VAL A 194 7.63 -15.88 -5.24
N ALA A 195 8.07 -14.67 -4.92
CA ALA A 195 9.41 -14.20 -5.28
C ALA A 195 10.49 -14.86 -4.42
N SER A 196 10.72 -16.16 -4.66
CA SER A 196 11.76 -16.95 -4.02
C SER A 196 13.13 -16.31 -4.24
N GLY A 197 13.85 -16.00 -3.16
CA GLY A 197 15.14 -15.31 -3.19
C GLY A 197 15.07 -13.83 -2.83
N TYR A 198 13.95 -13.15 -3.07
CA TYR A 198 13.78 -11.74 -2.70
C TYR A 198 13.80 -11.56 -1.18
N CYS A 199 14.61 -10.62 -0.69
CA CYS A 199 14.62 -10.19 0.70
C CYS A 199 14.40 -8.68 0.76
N PRO A 200 13.32 -8.21 1.40
CA PRO A 200 13.13 -6.79 1.65
C PRO A 200 14.33 -6.13 2.34
N LEU A 201 14.98 -6.81 3.29
CA LEU A 201 16.12 -6.22 4.00
C LEU A 201 17.33 -5.97 3.09
N ASP A 202 17.47 -6.73 2.00
CA ASP A 202 18.49 -6.45 0.97
C ASP A 202 18.10 -5.20 0.16
N LEU A 203 16.82 -5.01 -0.16
CA LEU A 203 16.30 -3.80 -0.82
C LEU A 203 16.44 -2.54 0.04
N PHE A 204 16.19 -2.64 1.34
CA PHE A 204 16.27 -1.53 2.30
C PHE A 204 17.67 -1.33 2.91
N SER A 205 18.68 -2.08 2.44
CA SER A 205 20.01 -2.10 3.05
C SER A 205 20.80 -0.79 2.92
N GLY A 206 20.50 0.02 1.89
CA GLY A 206 21.36 1.14 1.50
C GLY A 206 22.68 0.71 0.84
N GLU A 207 22.91 -0.59 0.66
CA GLU A 207 24.11 -1.15 0.05
C GLU A 207 23.83 -1.54 -1.41
N LYS A 208 24.56 -0.96 -2.37
CA LYS A 208 24.31 -1.12 -3.81
C LYS A 208 24.20 -2.59 -4.22
N GLU A 209 25.14 -3.42 -3.77
CA GLU A 209 25.26 -4.82 -4.13
C GLU A 209 24.06 -5.64 -3.63
N ARG A 210 23.60 -5.37 -2.41
CA ARG A 210 22.44 -6.05 -1.82
C ARG A 210 21.14 -5.59 -2.50
N ILE A 211 21.02 -4.32 -2.84
CA ILE A 211 19.87 -3.82 -3.59
C ILE A 211 19.82 -4.45 -4.99
N ILE A 212 20.94 -4.54 -5.70
CA ILE A 212 21.02 -5.23 -7.00
C ILE A 212 20.59 -6.70 -6.87
N LYS A 213 21.08 -7.41 -5.85
CA LYS A 213 20.65 -8.78 -5.56
C LYS A 213 19.13 -8.88 -5.34
N ALA A 214 18.54 -7.94 -4.60
CA ALA A 214 17.09 -7.89 -4.40
C ALA A 214 16.35 -7.62 -5.72
N ILE A 215 16.86 -6.72 -6.58
CA ILE A 215 16.29 -6.42 -7.90
C ILE A 215 16.36 -7.65 -8.82
N TYR A 216 17.48 -8.37 -8.86
CA TYR A 216 17.59 -9.62 -9.63
C TYR A 216 16.58 -10.65 -9.17
N ALA A 217 16.41 -10.84 -7.86
CA ALA A 217 15.41 -11.78 -7.35
C ALA A 217 13.98 -11.37 -7.73
N LEU A 218 13.65 -10.07 -7.73
CA LEU A 218 12.37 -9.56 -8.20
C LEU A 218 12.17 -9.80 -9.70
N TRP A 219 13.21 -9.56 -10.51
CA TRP A 219 13.18 -9.78 -11.95
C TRP A 219 13.02 -11.25 -12.30
N ASP A 220 13.81 -12.14 -11.70
CA ASP A 220 13.75 -13.57 -11.96
C ASP A 220 12.38 -14.16 -11.55
N ALA A 221 11.81 -13.65 -10.45
CA ALA A 221 10.45 -13.99 -10.05
C ALA A 221 9.39 -13.45 -11.04
N TRP A 222 9.59 -12.26 -11.61
CA TRP A 222 8.71 -11.69 -12.63
C TRP A 222 8.74 -12.48 -13.94
N ILE A 223 9.93 -12.95 -14.37
CA ILE A 223 10.08 -13.84 -15.53
C ILE A 223 9.39 -15.18 -15.29
N SER A 224 9.74 -15.87 -14.20
CA SER A 224 9.27 -17.23 -13.92
C SER A 224 7.76 -17.33 -13.65
N SER A 225 7.12 -16.23 -13.27
CA SER A 225 5.67 -16.16 -13.02
C SER A 225 4.85 -15.58 -14.17
N ASP A 226 5.46 -15.30 -15.34
CA ASP A 226 4.82 -14.57 -16.45
C ASP A 226 4.14 -13.26 -16.00
N ALA A 227 4.84 -12.46 -15.18
CA ALA A 227 4.35 -11.21 -14.60
C ALA A 227 3.10 -11.33 -13.71
N THR A 228 2.82 -12.50 -13.12
CA THR A 228 1.67 -12.67 -12.21
C THR A 228 1.99 -12.38 -10.74
N ILE A 229 3.27 -12.34 -10.35
CA ILE A 229 3.66 -11.93 -8.99
C ILE A 229 3.28 -10.47 -8.72
N ASN A 230 2.99 -10.16 -7.45
CA ASN A 230 2.58 -8.80 -7.06
C ASN A 230 3.73 -7.91 -6.58
N ASN A 231 4.95 -8.43 -6.51
CA ASN A 231 6.11 -7.70 -5.98
C ASN A 231 6.77 -6.77 -7.00
N LEU A 232 6.65 -7.07 -8.30
CA LEU A 232 7.21 -6.30 -9.40
C LEU A 232 6.21 -6.24 -10.55
N LYS A 233 5.88 -5.04 -11.02
CA LYS A 233 5.20 -4.83 -12.30
C LYS A 233 5.94 -3.79 -13.13
N LEU A 234 5.97 -4.00 -14.43
CA LEU A 234 6.62 -3.11 -15.38
C LEU A 234 5.57 -2.55 -16.32
N PHE A 235 5.61 -1.25 -16.55
CA PHE A 235 4.73 -0.57 -17.49
C PHE A 235 5.56 0.25 -18.48
N GLN A 236 5.06 0.33 -19.71
CA GLN A 236 5.60 1.18 -20.75
C GLN A 236 4.43 1.90 -21.42
N ARG A 237 4.47 3.23 -21.46
CA ARG A 237 3.45 4.07 -22.12
C ARG A 237 2.02 3.64 -21.72
N GLY A 238 1.82 3.39 -20.42
CA GLY A 238 0.56 3.01 -19.80
C GLY A 238 0.18 1.53 -19.90
N SER A 239 0.97 0.71 -20.59
CA SER A 239 0.67 -0.70 -20.83
C SER A 239 1.54 -1.61 -19.97
N LEU A 240 0.95 -2.64 -19.34
CA LEU A 240 1.69 -3.65 -18.59
C LEU A 240 2.58 -4.44 -19.55
N VAL A 241 3.88 -4.53 -19.22
CA VAL A 241 4.86 -5.31 -19.96
C VAL A 241 4.89 -6.73 -19.37
N LYS A 242 4.90 -7.72 -20.24
CA LYS A 242 5.10 -9.14 -19.91
C LYS A 242 6.50 -9.60 -20.30
N PRO A 243 7.03 -10.70 -19.73
CA PRO A 243 8.31 -11.28 -20.11
C PRO A 243 8.45 -11.51 -21.62
N SER A 244 7.39 -11.95 -22.29
CA SER A 244 7.37 -12.16 -23.75
C SER A 244 7.63 -10.90 -24.58
N ASN A 245 7.42 -9.72 -24.01
CA ASN A 245 7.61 -8.42 -24.67
C ASN A 245 8.74 -7.61 -24.04
N MET A 246 9.62 -8.21 -23.22
CA MET A 246 10.64 -7.49 -22.45
C MET A 246 11.61 -6.65 -23.30
N GLN A 247 11.80 -6.99 -24.58
CA GLN A 247 12.62 -6.22 -25.51
C GLN A 247 12.07 -4.81 -25.77
N SER A 248 10.79 -4.56 -25.49
CA SER A 248 10.18 -3.23 -25.63
C SER A 248 10.72 -2.21 -24.61
N LEU A 249 11.36 -2.69 -23.54
CA LEU A 249 12.04 -1.87 -22.53
C LEU A 249 13.36 -1.27 -23.04
N ILE A 250 13.91 -1.77 -24.15
CA ILE A 250 15.17 -1.29 -24.71
C ILE A 250 14.91 -0.04 -25.54
N ALA A 251 15.81 0.94 -25.43
CA ALA A 251 15.75 2.17 -26.20
C ALA A 251 15.73 1.89 -27.73
N GLU A 252 14.95 2.68 -28.47
CA GLU A 252 14.72 2.47 -29.91
C GLU A 252 16.00 2.66 -30.75
N ASP A 253 16.97 3.44 -30.25
CA ASP A 253 18.28 3.70 -30.86
C ASP A 253 19.31 2.58 -30.62
N TYR A 254 18.95 1.53 -29.89
CA TYR A 254 19.83 0.42 -29.55
C TYR A 254 19.53 -0.84 -30.40
N THR A 255 20.56 -1.51 -30.92
CA THR A 255 20.39 -2.75 -31.69
C THR A 255 19.81 -3.84 -30.80
N ARG A 256 18.58 -4.27 -31.10
CA ARG A 256 17.87 -5.32 -30.35
C ARG A 256 18.34 -6.73 -30.70
N ASP A 257 19.02 -6.88 -31.83
CA ASP A 257 19.53 -8.16 -32.31
C ASP A 257 20.62 -8.69 -31.36
N HIS A 258 20.47 -9.95 -30.94
CA HIS A 258 21.41 -10.70 -30.09
C HIS A 258 21.54 -10.24 -28.62
N LEU A 259 20.63 -9.43 -28.08
CA LEU A 259 20.65 -9.13 -26.64
C LEU A 259 20.15 -10.33 -25.82
N GLU A 260 21.05 -10.88 -25.01
CA GLU A 260 20.73 -11.93 -24.06
C GLU A 260 19.82 -11.40 -22.94
N ALA A 261 18.89 -12.23 -22.45
CA ALA A 261 17.97 -11.87 -21.38
C ALA A 261 18.69 -11.38 -20.11
N LEU A 262 19.88 -11.91 -19.83
CA LEU A 262 20.72 -11.52 -18.71
C LEU A 262 21.24 -10.09 -18.86
N SER A 263 21.63 -9.66 -20.06
CA SER A 263 22.09 -8.29 -20.32
C SER A 263 20.97 -7.26 -20.08
N ILE A 264 19.72 -7.62 -20.38
CA ILE A 264 18.55 -6.76 -20.11
C ILE A 264 18.30 -6.67 -18.60
N ARG A 265 18.41 -7.79 -17.87
CA ARG A 265 18.29 -7.82 -16.40
C ARG A 265 19.35 -6.94 -15.73
N ASP A 266 20.60 -7.03 -16.18
CA ASP A 266 21.70 -6.24 -15.63
C ASP A 266 21.49 -4.73 -15.89
N ALA A 267 21.07 -4.38 -17.11
CA ALA A 267 20.73 -3.00 -17.46
C ALA A 267 19.57 -2.46 -16.63
N PHE A 268 18.53 -3.29 -16.41
CA PHE A 268 17.39 -2.96 -15.56
C PHE A 268 17.83 -2.70 -14.11
N ALA A 269 18.66 -3.57 -13.55
CA ALA A 269 19.13 -3.41 -12.17
C ALA A 269 20.00 -2.17 -11.99
N GLU A 270 20.93 -1.89 -12.91
CA GLU A 270 21.74 -0.68 -12.87
C GLU A 270 20.90 0.59 -13.04
N ALA A 271 19.87 0.57 -13.89
CA ALA A 271 18.96 1.71 -14.04
C ALA A 271 18.11 1.94 -12.76
N LEU A 272 17.62 0.87 -12.14
CA LEU A 272 16.72 0.94 -11.00
C LEU A 272 17.43 1.19 -9.66
N VAL A 273 18.65 0.69 -9.47
CA VAL A 273 19.38 0.87 -8.21
C VAL A 273 19.69 2.35 -7.95
N GLN A 274 19.94 3.15 -8.99
CA GLN A 274 20.28 4.56 -8.88
C GLN A 274 19.19 5.39 -8.18
N PRO A 275 17.92 5.43 -8.64
CA PRO A 275 16.86 6.14 -7.94
C PRO A 275 16.55 5.56 -6.55
N LEU A 276 16.67 4.24 -6.37
CA LEU A 276 16.43 3.62 -5.06
C LEU A 276 17.47 4.01 -4.01
N LEU A 277 18.72 4.22 -4.41
CA LEU A 277 19.80 4.68 -3.52
C LEU A 277 19.80 6.21 -3.31
N LYS A 278 19.52 6.97 -4.38
CA LYS A 278 19.68 8.44 -4.37
C LYS A 278 18.45 9.18 -3.84
N THR A 279 17.30 8.55 -3.82
CA THR A 279 16.09 9.14 -3.22
C THR A 279 15.91 8.67 -1.78
N PRO A 280 15.32 9.49 -0.90
CA PRO A 280 15.08 9.10 0.49
C PRO A 280 13.96 8.07 0.65
N VAL A 281 13.24 7.69 -0.42
CA VAL A 281 11.99 6.91 -0.33
C VAL A 281 12.14 5.62 0.48
N LEU A 282 13.15 4.79 0.19
CA LEU A 282 13.34 3.53 0.92
C LEU A 282 13.76 3.79 2.37
N GLN A 283 14.60 4.79 2.63
CA GLN A 283 15.00 5.15 3.99
C GLN A 283 13.80 5.65 4.81
N THR A 284 13.00 6.57 4.25
CA THR A 284 11.77 7.08 4.87
C THR A 284 10.79 5.95 5.18
N LEU A 285 10.54 5.06 4.22
CA LEU A 285 9.65 3.92 4.42
C LEU A 285 10.19 2.96 5.50
N SER A 286 11.49 2.64 5.47
CA SER A 286 12.09 1.76 6.49
C SER A 286 11.97 2.35 7.90
N GLN A 287 12.21 3.65 8.05
CA GLN A 287 12.12 4.34 9.34
C GLN A 287 10.67 4.36 9.83
N LEU A 288 9.72 4.79 8.99
CA LEU A 288 8.30 4.83 9.34
C LEU A 288 7.77 3.44 9.69
N GLN A 289 8.09 2.41 8.91
CA GLN A 289 7.67 1.04 9.20
C GLN A 289 8.14 0.57 10.58
N ARG A 290 9.40 0.87 10.94
CA ARG A 290 10.02 0.46 12.21
C ARG A 290 9.47 1.25 13.39
N ASP A 291 9.48 2.58 13.31
CA ASP A 291 9.09 3.46 14.43
C ASP A 291 7.62 3.29 14.81
N LEU A 292 6.77 3.13 13.80
CA LEU A 292 5.34 2.99 14.00
C LEU A 292 4.93 1.57 14.41
N ASP A 293 5.82 0.58 14.28
CA ASP A 293 5.64 -0.79 14.80
C ASP A 293 6.70 -1.13 15.86
N ALA A 294 6.73 -0.31 16.91
CA ALA A 294 7.66 -0.46 18.02
C ALA A 294 7.42 -1.75 18.84
N LEU A 295 6.18 -2.25 18.85
CA LEU A 295 5.74 -3.34 19.73
C LEU A 295 5.67 -4.71 19.05
N ASP A 296 5.77 -4.78 17.72
CA ASP A 296 5.29 -5.94 16.97
C ASP A 296 3.79 -6.23 17.26
N ILE A 297 3.14 -7.07 16.45
CA ILE A 297 1.76 -7.47 16.71
C ILE A 297 1.63 -8.25 18.02
N GLU A 298 2.65 -9.00 18.45
CA GLU A 298 2.65 -9.73 19.72
C GLU A 298 2.59 -8.79 20.93
N GLY A 299 3.42 -7.74 20.95
CA GLY A 299 3.41 -6.74 22.02
C GLY A 299 2.15 -5.89 22.01
N LEU A 300 1.66 -5.51 20.83
CA LEU A 300 0.41 -4.76 20.70
C LEU A 300 -0.78 -5.58 21.21
N SER A 301 -0.86 -6.87 20.85
CA SER A 301 -1.89 -7.79 21.36
C SER A 301 -1.76 -8.03 22.87
N LYS A 302 -0.55 -8.01 23.42
CA LYS A 302 -0.35 -8.07 24.89
C LYS A 302 -0.89 -6.81 25.56
N LEU A 303 -0.51 -5.62 25.08
CA LEU A 303 -1.01 -4.34 25.61
C LEU A 303 -2.54 -4.26 25.54
N TRP A 304 -3.13 -4.65 24.41
CA TRP A 304 -4.58 -4.73 24.24
C TRP A 304 -5.24 -5.56 25.35
N ARG A 305 -4.73 -6.78 25.59
CA ARG A 305 -5.27 -7.68 26.60
C ARG A 305 -5.11 -7.13 28.02
N GLU A 306 -3.98 -6.51 28.32
CA GLU A 306 -3.75 -5.87 29.62
C GLU A 306 -4.74 -4.74 29.86
N THR A 307 -4.95 -3.86 28.88
CA THR A 307 -5.95 -2.79 28.94
C THR A 307 -7.35 -3.36 29.14
N GLU A 308 -7.77 -4.32 28.32
CA GLU A 308 -9.08 -4.96 28.42
C GLU A 308 -9.31 -5.61 29.79
N SER A 309 -8.29 -6.27 30.34
CA SER A 309 -8.37 -6.92 31.66
C SER A 309 -8.55 -5.94 32.82
N SER A 310 -8.19 -4.66 32.63
CA SER A 310 -8.38 -3.60 33.61
C SER A 310 -9.82 -3.08 33.65
N ALA A 311 -10.66 -3.40 32.64
CA ALA A 311 -12.05 -2.96 32.63
C ALA A 311 -12.84 -3.58 33.80
N PRO A 312 -13.65 -2.79 34.53
CA PRO A 312 -14.51 -3.31 35.59
C PRO A 312 -15.43 -4.46 35.12
N LEU A 313 -15.93 -4.36 33.89
CA LEU A 313 -16.79 -5.36 33.27
C LEU A 313 -16.04 -6.65 32.89
N TYR A 314 -14.74 -6.59 32.61
CA TYR A 314 -13.96 -7.79 32.27
C TYR A 314 -13.91 -8.77 33.45
N ARG A 315 -13.64 -8.26 34.66
CA ARG A 315 -13.62 -9.09 35.88
C ARG A 315 -14.97 -9.73 36.19
N THR A 316 -16.08 -9.02 35.95
CA THR A 316 -17.42 -9.58 36.19
C THR A 316 -17.80 -10.60 35.12
N THR A 317 -17.58 -10.29 33.84
CA THR A 317 -17.85 -11.20 32.71
C THR A 317 -17.05 -12.50 32.80
N PHE A 318 -15.78 -12.43 33.24
CA PHE A 318 -14.90 -13.60 33.37
C PHE A 318 -14.73 -14.06 34.83
N SER A 319 -15.62 -13.67 35.73
CA SER A 319 -15.59 -14.04 37.16
C SER A 319 -15.41 -15.54 37.38
N SER A 320 -16.21 -16.36 36.68
CA SER A 320 -16.12 -17.83 36.73
C SER A 320 -14.79 -18.44 36.24
N PHE A 321 -14.00 -17.70 35.45
CA PHE A 321 -12.64 -18.11 35.05
C PHE A 321 -11.64 -17.84 36.17
N PHE A 322 -11.74 -16.70 36.84
CA PHE A 322 -10.89 -16.36 37.99
C PHE A 322 -11.16 -17.21 39.23
N GLU A 323 -12.30 -17.91 39.27
CA GLU A 323 -12.65 -18.90 40.30
C GLU A 323 -12.04 -20.29 40.04
N ARG A 324 -11.53 -20.58 38.82
CA ARG A 324 -10.85 -21.84 38.47
C ARG A 324 -9.34 -21.71 38.67
N ARG A 325 -8.68 -22.83 39.03
CA ARG A 325 -7.26 -22.93 39.48
C ARG A 325 -6.27 -22.09 38.66
N GLU A 326 -5.25 -21.59 39.37
CA GLU A 326 -4.04 -20.95 38.84
C GLU A 326 -3.49 -21.69 37.62
N GLY A 327 -3.51 -21.03 36.45
CA GLY A 327 -2.87 -21.52 35.22
C GLY A 327 -3.64 -21.26 33.93
N ASP A 328 -4.96 -21.13 33.98
CA ASP A 328 -5.77 -20.88 32.79
C ASP A 328 -5.98 -19.37 32.57
N ALA A 329 -5.50 -18.86 31.43
CA ALA A 329 -5.77 -17.48 31.03
C ALA A 329 -7.24 -17.32 30.60
N PRO A 330 -7.94 -16.24 30.99
CA PRO A 330 -9.30 -15.96 30.54
C PRO A 330 -9.39 -15.89 29.00
N PRO A 331 -10.58 -16.11 28.40
CA PRO A 331 -10.79 -15.97 26.97
C PRO A 331 -10.34 -14.59 26.50
N ASN A 332 -9.35 -14.57 25.60
CA ASN A 332 -8.77 -13.32 25.11
C ASN A 332 -9.77 -12.59 24.21
N THR A 333 -10.03 -11.31 24.51
CA THR A 333 -10.72 -10.43 23.57
C THR A 333 -9.81 -10.23 22.36
N PRO A 334 -10.26 -10.54 21.13
CA PRO A 334 -9.44 -10.36 19.93
C PRO A 334 -9.08 -8.89 19.75
N ILE A 335 -7.84 -8.59 19.35
CA ILE A 335 -7.42 -7.21 19.07
C ILE A 335 -8.22 -6.60 17.92
N GLY A 336 -8.53 -5.30 18.02
CA GLY A 336 -9.16 -4.53 16.96
C GLY A 336 -10.68 -4.65 16.89
N VAL A 337 -11.32 -5.19 17.93
CA VAL A 337 -12.78 -5.19 18.10
C VAL A 337 -13.22 -3.97 18.92
N THR A 338 -14.53 -3.76 19.07
CA THR A 338 -15.06 -2.73 19.98
C THR A 338 -14.55 -2.94 21.40
N SER A 339 -14.05 -1.87 22.02
CA SER A 339 -13.50 -1.85 23.38
C SER A 339 -14.14 -0.72 24.17
N LEU A 340 -14.28 -0.87 25.49
CA LEU A 340 -14.72 0.21 26.39
C LEU A 340 -13.71 1.34 26.51
N PHE A 341 -12.46 1.10 26.09
CA PHE A 341 -11.37 2.08 26.10
C PHE A 341 -11.18 2.76 24.73
N LEU A 342 -12.07 2.48 23.77
CA LEU A 342 -12.09 3.11 22.47
C LEU A 342 -13.47 3.75 22.25
N ASP A 343 -13.50 5.05 22.00
CA ASP A 343 -14.76 5.76 21.70
C ASP A 343 -15.44 5.21 20.43
N ALA A 344 -14.64 4.82 19.44
CA ALA A 344 -15.07 4.12 18.24
C ALA A 344 -14.00 3.11 17.79
N PRO A 345 -14.39 1.98 17.17
CA PRO A 345 -13.43 1.00 16.69
C PRO A 345 -12.57 1.57 15.57
N GLU A 346 -13.16 2.15 14.52
CA GLU A 346 -12.41 2.68 13.37
C GLU A 346 -11.99 4.14 13.56
N PRO A 347 -10.74 4.52 13.20
CA PRO A 347 -10.29 5.89 13.29
C PRO A 347 -10.90 6.80 12.22
N ASN A 348 -11.40 7.95 12.65
CA ASN A 348 -11.83 9.02 11.77
C ASN A 348 -10.64 9.96 11.44
N MET A 349 -10.90 11.01 10.64
CA MET A 349 -9.84 11.95 10.24
C MET A 349 -9.23 12.72 11.42
N SER A 350 -10.01 13.06 12.46
CA SER A 350 -9.50 13.73 13.67
C SER A 350 -8.54 12.83 14.42
N ASP A 351 -8.88 11.56 14.61
CA ASP A 351 -8.00 10.57 15.25
C ASP A 351 -6.63 10.53 14.57
N TRP A 352 -6.60 10.52 13.24
CA TRP A 352 -5.36 10.49 12.46
C TRP A 352 -4.55 11.78 12.60
N ILE A 353 -5.20 12.94 12.61
CA ILE A 353 -4.54 14.24 12.77
C ILE A 353 -3.93 14.34 14.16
N GLU A 354 -4.70 14.03 15.20
CA GLU A 354 -4.26 14.07 16.61
C GLU A 354 -3.11 13.08 16.86
N PHE A 355 -3.21 11.87 16.31
CA PHE A 355 -2.13 10.89 16.36
C PHE A 355 -0.85 11.43 15.71
N LEU A 356 -0.95 12.03 14.51
CA LEU A 356 0.21 12.58 13.81
C LEU A 356 0.79 13.82 14.51
N ASP A 357 -0.05 14.65 15.13
CA ASP A 357 0.38 15.76 15.97
C ASP A 357 1.23 15.24 17.13
N LEU A 358 0.77 14.21 17.82
CA LEU A 358 1.52 13.57 18.89
C LEU A 358 2.80 12.88 18.37
N TYR A 359 2.70 12.06 17.33
CA TYR A 359 3.82 11.31 16.75
C TYR A 359 4.97 12.23 16.29
N LEU A 360 4.65 13.34 15.62
CA LEU A 360 5.64 14.29 15.10
C LEU A 360 6.14 15.28 16.15
N SER A 361 5.49 15.37 17.32
CA SER A 361 5.94 16.21 18.43
C SER A 361 7.10 15.57 19.22
N SER A 362 7.71 16.33 20.12
CA SER A 362 8.70 15.78 21.07
C SER A 362 8.10 14.79 22.06
N ALA A 363 6.80 14.85 22.33
CA ALA A 363 6.13 14.00 23.32
C ALA A 363 6.11 12.51 22.92
N SER A 364 6.18 12.19 21.62
CA SER A 364 6.30 10.79 21.18
C SER A 364 7.59 10.14 21.67
N ARG A 365 8.67 10.91 21.88
CA ARG A 365 9.95 10.42 22.41
C ARG A 365 9.92 10.13 23.90
N GLU A 366 8.92 10.63 24.62
CA GLU A 366 8.71 10.37 26.04
C GLU A 366 7.93 9.07 26.28
N LEU A 367 7.37 8.47 25.23
CA LEU A 367 6.69 7.18 25.33
C LEU A 367 7.70 6.06 25.60
N ASP A 368 7.50 5.36 26.71
CA ASP A 368 8.25 4.14 27.00
C ASP A 368 7.73 2.98 26.13
N HIS A 369 8.38 2.75 24.99
CA HIS A 369 8.08 1.63 24.11
C HIS A 369 8.47 0.27 24.69
N HIS A 370 9.31 0.20 25.72
CA HIS A 370 9.67 -1.06 26.38
C HIS A 370 8.58 -1.48 27.36
N ASN A 371 7.98 -0.51 28.05
CA ASN A 371 6.89 -0.72 29.00
C ASN A 371 5.66 0.10 28.60
N PRO A 372 4.96 -0.26 27.49
CA PRO A 372 3.81 0.49 27.02
C PRO A 372 2.69 0.44 28.07
N ARG A 373 2.09 1.61 28.34
CA ARG A 373 1.01 1.74 29.32
C ARG A 373 -0.37 1.63 28.66
N PRO A 374 -1.38 1.05 29.35
CA PRO A 374 -2.75 0.97 28.84
C PRO A 374 -3.35 2.29 28.34
N GLU A 375 -3.03 3.41 29.01
CA GLU A 375 -3.45 4.77 28.63
C GLU A 375 -3.00 5.19 27.21
N ASN A 376 -1.92 4.58 26.70
CA ASN A 376 -1.37 4.87 25.38
C ASN A 376 -1.81 3.85 24.31
N LEU A 377 -2.75 2.95 24.61
CA LEU A 377 -3.20 1.92 23.67
C LEU A 377 -3.65 2.51 22.32
N ARG A 378 -4.42 3.60 22.34
CA ARG A 378 -4.92 4.25 21.11
C ARG A 378 -3.78 4.69 20.19
N TYR A 379 -2.71 5.27 20.76
CA TYR A 379 -1.52 5.66 20.02
C TYR A 379 -0.87 4.47 19.31
N TYR A 380 -0.64 3.36 20.04
CA TYR A 380 0.02 2.18 19.48
C TYR A 380 -0.82 1.46 18.42
N LEU A 381 -2.15 1.46 18.56
CA LEU A 381 -3.06 0.94 17.54
C LEU A 381 -2.94 1.75 16.23
N LEU A 382 -3.01 3.08 16.31
CA LEU A 382 -2.91 3.97 15.14
C LEU A 382 -1.52 3.91 14.50
N ALA A 383 -0.47 3.86 15.32
CA ALA A 383 0.89 3.65 14.86
C ALA A 383 1.01 2.34 14.07
N TYR A 384 0.52 1.22 14.63
CA TYR A 384 0.60 -0.07 13.96
C TYR A 384 -0.18 -0.11 12.64
N LEU A 385 -1.38 0.49 12.60
CA LEU A 385 -2.17 0.61 11.36
C LEU A 385 -1.42 1.41 10.28
N LEU A 386 -0.79 2.53 10.67
CA LEU A 386 0.00 3.34 9.75
C LEU A 386 1.27 2.63 9.28
N SER A 387 1.97 1.91 10.19
CA SER A 387 3.07 1.01 9.82
C SER A 387 2.60 -0.04 8.82
N ALA A 388 1.43 -0.64 9.02
CA ALA A 388 0.84 -1.61 8.11
C ALA A 388 0.51 -1.01 6.74
N THR A 389 0.13 0.27 6.65
CA THR A 389 0.05 1.01 5.39
C THR A 389 1.40 1.02 4.67
N PHE A 390 2.48 1.44 5.34
CA PHE A 390 3.81 1.50 4.73
C PHE A 390 4.43 0.13 4.41
N LYS A 391 4.07 -0.92 5.15
CA LYS A 391 4.47 -2.31 4.89
C LYS A 391 3.82 -2.90 3.63
N ASP A 392 2.66 -2.39 3.24
CA ASP A 392 1.85 -2.88 2.11
C ASP A 392 1.82 -1.94 0.90
N CYS A 393 2.38 -0.72 1.05
CA CYS A 393 2.43 0.28 -0.02
C CYS A 393 3.23 -0.22 -1.24
N SER A 394 3.13 0.52 -2.34
CA SER A 394 3.95 0.29 -3.53
C SER A 394 4.79 1.53 -3.83
N VAL A 395 5.97 1.34 -4.40
CA VAL A 395 6.83 2.42 -4.92
C VAL A 395 6.84 2.31 -6.43
N ILE A 396 6.45 3.36 -7.14
CA ILE A 396 6.63 3.48 -8.58
C ILE A 396 7.89 4.28 -8.86
N VAL A 397 8.82 3.68 -9.59
CA VAL A 397 10.03 4.34 -10.09
C VAL A 397 9.94 4.53 -11.60
N ARG A 398 10.15 5.75 -12.09
CA ARG A 398 10.22 6.04 -13.52
C ARG A 398 11.67 5.99 -13.99
N LEU A 399 11.91 5.20 -15.04
CA LEU A 399 13.21 5.00 -15.67
C LEU A 399 13.15 5.39 -17.14
N ASP A 400 14.26 5.88 -17.67
CA ASP A 400 14.46 5.93 -19.12
C ASP A 400 14.50 4.52 -19.72
N PHE A 401 14.34 4.43 -21.04
CA PHE A 401 14.50 3.15 -21.75
C PHE A 401 15.92 2.59 -21.57
N LEU A 402 15.99 1.26 -21.41
CA LEU A 402 17.22 0.56 -21.07
C LEU A 402 18.23 0.61 -22.21
N LYS A 403 19.51 0.80 -21.86
CA LYS A 403 20.65 0.77 -22.78
C LYS A 403 21.69 -0.24 -22.26
N PRO A 404 21.53 -1.55 -22.56
CA PRO A 404 22.47 -2.57 -22.10
C PRO A 404 23.91 -2.24 -22.47
N GLY A 405 24.87 -2.54 -21.59
CA GLY A 405 26.30 -2.27 -21.83
C GLY A 405 26.72 -0.79 -21.72
N SER A 406 25.79 0.14 -21.49
CA SER A 406 26.10 1.55 -21.19
C SER A 406 25.96 1.83 -19.69
N SER A 407 26.93 2.53 -19.10
CA SER A 407 26.74 3.09 -17.75
C SER A 407 25.76 4.27 -17.82
N THR A 408 24.56 4.10 -17.29
CA THR A 408 23.55 5.17 -17.21
C THR A 408 23.90 6.15 -16.10
N GLN A 409 24.69 7.19 -16.43
CA GLN A 409 24.80 8.39 -15.60
C GLN A 409 23.74 9.42 -16.05
N GLY A 410 22.46 9.06 -15.91
CA GLY A 410 21.38 10.03 -16.10
C GLY A 410 21.27 10.99 -14.91
N ILE A 411 20.91 12.25 -15.16
CA ILE A 411 20.54 13.19 -14.12
C ILE A 411 19.22 12.69 -13.50
N LEU A 412 19.27 12.31 -12.22
CA LEU A 412 18.06 11.89 -11.50
C LEU A 412 17.16 13.10 -11.28
N GLN A 413 15.94 13.08 -11.80
CA GLN A 413 14.96 14.12 -11.51
C GLN A 413 14.37 13.89 -10.10
N SER A 414 13.96 14.96 -9.41
CA SER A 414 13.40 14.85 -8.04
C SER A 414 12.13 14.00 -7.93
N HIS A 415 11.42 13.76 -9.04
CA HIS A 415 10.14 13.05 -9.11
C HIS A 415 10.25 11.63 -9.70
N THR A 416 11.42 11.00 -9.59
CA THR A 416 11.63 9.65 -10.16
C THR A 416 11.00 8.53 -9.36
N ALA A 417 10.73 8.72 -8.06
CA ALA A 417 10.16 7.70 -7.19
C ALA A 417 8.93 8.24 -6.45
N THR A 418 7.81 7.52 -6.51
CA THR A 418 6.53 7.91 -5.91
C THR A 418 5.96 6.75 -5.10
N VAL A 419 5.51 7.02 -3.88
CA VAL A 419 4.83 6.04 -3.01
C VAL A 419 3.32 6.11 -3.27
N ILE A 420 2.71 4.94 -3.45
CA ILE A 420 1.27 4.78 -3.69
C ILE A 420 0.69 3.68 -2.79
N ASP A 421 -0.63 3.46 -2.86
CA ASP A 421 -1.38 2.53 -2.01
C ASP A 421 -1.31 2.90 -0.51
N LEU A 422 -1.49 4.19 -0.21
CA LEU A 422 -1.35 4.78 1.14
C LEU A 422 -2.68 4.94 1.89
N ASP A 423 -3.73 4.24 1.49
CA ASP A 423 -5.01 4.28 2.19
C ASP A 423 -4.88 3.75 3.63
N PRO A 424 -5.61 4.34 4.60
CA PRO A 424 -5.57 3.88 5.99
C PRO A 424 -6.06 2.43 6.09
N LYS A 425 -5.42 1.65 6.98
CA LYS A 425 -5.88 0.30 7.31
C LYS A 425 -6.96 0.36 8.38
N SER A 426 -7.88 -0.60 8.31
CA SER A 426 -8.99 -0.74 9.26
C SER A 426 -8.59 -1.59 10.47
N MET A 427 -9.17 -1.25 11.61
CA MET A 427 -8.95 -1.92 12.90
C MET A 427 -9.37 -3.39 12.89
N ASP A 428 -10.44 -3.72 12.15
CA ASP A 428 -10.93 -5.10 11.99
C ASP A 428 -9.89 -6.05 11.39
N LYS A 429 -8.84 -5.53 10.75
CA LYS A 429 -7.74 -6.35 10.19
C LYS A 429 -6.77 -6.84 11.25
N LEU A 430 -6.64 -6.18 12.40
CA LEU A 430 -5.64 -6.50 13.42
C LEU A 430 -5.74 -7.96 13.88
N ARG A 431 -6.95 -8.44 14.18
CA ARG A 431 -7.20 -9.85 14.54
C ARG A 431 -6.71 -10.83 13.47
N ASN A 432 -6.91 -10.50 12.20
CA ASN A 432 -6.49 -11.38 11.10
C ASN A 432 -4.98 -11.36 10.92
N TRP A 433 -4.33 -10.21 11.13
CA TRP A 433 -2.89 -10.08 11.09
C TRP A 433 -2.20 -10.80 12.24
N GLU A 434 -2.74 -10.72 13.46
CA GLU A 434 -2.27 -11.48 14.62
C GLU A 434 -2.30 -12.99 14.32
N LYS A 435 -3.46 -13.50 13.86
CA LYS A 435 -3.60 -14.92 13.49
C LYS A 435 -2.65 -15.34 12.37
N LEU A 436 -2.48 -14.49 11.37
CA LEU A 436 -1.58 -14.76 10.24
C LEU A 436 -0.13 -14.78 10.69
N ASP A 437 0.27 -13.87 11.59
CA ASP A 437 1.61 -13.85 12.16
C ASP A 437 1.91 -15.15 12.91
N GLN A 438 0.99 -15.58 13.79
CA GLN A 438 1.13 -16.84 14.52
C GLN A 438 1.24 -18.05 13.59
N ARG A 439 0.42 -18.12 12.53
CA ARG A 439 0.49 -19.20 11.53
C ARG A 439 1.87 -19.27 10.87
N ILE A 440 2.42 -18.13 10.50
CA ILE A 440 3.70 -18.05 9.80
C ILE A 440 4.86 -18.40 10.71
N VAL A 441 4.85 -17.88 11.94
CA VAL A 441 5.86 -18.23 12.95
C VAL A 441 5.81 -19.72 13.26
N ASN A 442 4.62 -20.29 13.49
CA ASN A 442 4.47 -21.72 13.79
C ASN A 442 5.00 -22.60 12.66
N TYR A 443 4.62 -22.28 11.42
CA TYR A 443 5.13 -22.99 10.25
C TYR A 443 6.66 -22.88 10.17
N TYR A 444 7.21 -21.67 10.28
CA TYR A 444 8.64 -21.44 10.10
C TYR A 444 9.50 -22.06 11.20
N THR A 445 9.01 -22.04 12.45
CA THR A 445 9.64 -22.71 13.59
C THR A 445 9.60 -24.23 13.45
N SER A 446 8.61 -24.80 12.75
CA SER A 446 8.56 -26.25 12.47
C SER A 446 9.61 -26.71 11.46
N LEU A 447 10.15 -25.79 10.65
CA LEU A 447 11.18 -26.13 9.67
C LEU A 447 12.51 -26.49 10.36
N PRO A 448 13.28 -27.44 9.81
CA PRO A 448 14.66 -27.68 10.24
C PRO A 448 15.51 -26.41 10.16
N PRO A 449 16.47 -26.18 11.07
CA PRO A 449 17.33 -24.99 11.04
C PRO A 449 18.03 -24.75 9.69
N SER A 450 18.42 -25.80 8.96
CA SER A 450 19.06 -25.71 7.64
C SER A 450 18.14 -25.15 6.54
N LYS A 451 16.82 -25.15 6.74
CA LYS A 451 15.84 -24.53 5.84
C LYS A 451 15.46 -23.11 6.24
N ARG A 452 15.94 -22.62 7.39
CA ARG A 452 15.67 -21.27 7.88
C ARG A 452 16.72 -20.32 7.31
N LYS A 453 16.27 -19.19 6.80
CA LYS A 453 17.10 -18.17 6.19
C LYS A 453 17.50 -17.16 7.25
N GLU A 454 18.78 -16.87 7.36
CA GLU A 454 19.26 -15.72 8.11
C GLU A 454 19.22 -14.48 7.21
N CYS A 455 18.50 -13.45 7.65
CA CYS A 455 18.33 -12.19 6.93
C CYS A 455 19.09 -11.10 7.67
N VAL A 456 19.76 -10.22 6.93
CA VAL A 456 20.58 -9.15 7.51
C VAL A 456 19.79 -7.84 7.48
N ASP A 457 19.45 -7.31 8.64
CA ASP A 457 18.88 -5.97 8.79
C ASP A 457 20.02 -4.95 8.95
N ALA A 458 20.31 -4.19 7.90
CA ALA A 458 21.40 -3.19 7.91
C ALA A 458 21.15 -2.06 8.91
N ASN A 459 19.88 -1.81 9.25
CA ASN A 459 19.44 -0.71 10.11
C ASN A 459 19.03 -1.21 11.50
N LYS A 460 19.45 -2.43 11.89
CA LYS A 460 19.17 -2.97 13.21
C LYS A 460 19.96 -2.17 14.25
N THR A 461 19.28 -1.31 14.97
CA THR A 461 19.81 -0.72 16.20
C THR A 461 20.01 -1.85 17.22
N THR A 462 21.23 -1.96 17.73
CA THR A 462 21.65 -2.94 18.75
C THR A 462 20.89 -2.78 20.05
#